data_AF-A0A3L7X8K2-F1
#
_entry.id   AF-A0A3L7X8K2-F1
#
_cell.length_a   1.000
_cell.length_b   1.000
_cell.length_c   1.000
_cell.angle_alpha   90.00
_cell.angle_beta   90.00
_cell.angle_gamma   90.00
#
_symmetry.space_group_name_H-M   'P 1'
#
loop_
_entity.id
_entity.type
_entity.pdbx_description
1 polymer ?
#
loop_
_entity_poly.entity_id
_entity_poly.type
_entity_poly.pdbx_seq_one_letter_code
_entity_poly.pdbx_strand_id
1 'polypeptide(L)'
;MADLAEQMDGFVVTVQGEEVTLQTAGALAQRLDLSPLQEFLNFITNPSVATILLTLGSVGLIAEIYNPGTFIPGTIGLISLLLGLYALGQLDANFAGLALVLLGILLFIAEAFTPTFGALALGGAASFIFGSALLFDAPGLAVPWVTILSMTALMGGFTLFAGGKALAAQRRPPITGREALIGSTATVRTLFDEQGRGSVHTAGEMWNATLADGSPLPAVGDRVTIEGRQGYTLVVRKA
;
A
#
# COMPACT_ATOMS: atom_id res chain seq x y z
N MET A 1 -36.77 -30.76 -6.63
CA MET A 1 -35.79 -31.79 -7.03
C MET A 1 -36.49 -32.94 -7.73
N ALA A 2 -37.35 -33.72 -7.07
CA ALA A 2 -38.13 -34.79 -7.72
C ALA A 2 -38.98 -34.26 -8.90
N ASP A 3 -39.66 -33.13 -8.71
CA ASP A 3 -40.46 -32.47 -9.74
C ASP A 3 -39.65 -32.05 -11.00
N LEU A 4 -38.40 -31.62 -10.83
CA LEU A 4 -37.55 -31.23 -11.96
C LEU A 4 -37.02 -32.46 -12.72
N ALA A 5 -36.68 -33.54 -12.00
CA ALA A 5 -36.21 -34.79 -12.60
C ALA A 5 -37.33 -35.49 -13.39
N GLU A 6 -38.57 -35.38 -12.94
CA GLU A 6 -39.74 -35.89 -13.66
C GLU A 6 -40.06 -35.04 -14.89
N GLN A 7 -39.92 -33.70 -14.81
CA GLN A 7 -40.11 -32.78 -15.94
C GLN A 7 -39.03 -32.89 -17.03
N MET A 8 -37.82 -33.31 -16.68
CA MET A 8 -36.71 -33.48 -17.63
C MET A 8 -36.66 -34.87 -18.26
N ASP A 9 -37.52 -35.80 -17.85
CA ASP A 9 -37.55 -37.15 -18.40
C ASP A 9 -38.03 -37.13 -19.86
N GLY A 10 -37.31 -37.82 -20.74
CA GLY A 10 -37.61 -37.84 -22.18
C GLY A 10 -37.06 -36.65 -22.98
N PHE A 11 -36.39 -35.67 -22.35
CA PHE A 11 -35.67 -34.63 -23.10
C PHE A 11 -34.49 -35.21 -23.87
N VAL A 12 -34.32 -34.83 -25.13
CA VAL A 12 -33.16 -35.21 -25.94
C VAL A 12 -32.10 -34.13 -25.79
N VAL A 13 -30.90 -34.52 -25.38
CA VAL A 13 -29.75 -33.63 -25.23
C VAL A 13 -28.56 -34.18 -26.00
N THR A 14 -27.73 -33.30 -26.55
CA THR A 14 -26.51 -33.70 -27.25
C THR A 14 -25.37 -33.84 -26.24
N VAL A 15 -24.83 -35.04 -26.10
CA VAL A 15 -23.66 -35.34 -25.25
C VAL A 15 -22.54 -35.81 -26.14
N GLN A 16 -21.42 -35.07 -26.17
CA GLN A 16 -20.26 -35.38 -27.02
C GLN A 16 -20.60 -35.55 -28.52
N GLY A 17 -21.66 -34.90 -28.99
CA GLY A 17 -22.11 -34.95 -30.39
C GLY A 17 -23.13 -36.05 -30.70
N GLU A 18 -23.50 -36.89 -29.73
CA GLU A 18 -24.58 -37.89 -29.86
C GLU A 18 -25.86 -37.41 -29.19
N GLU A 19 -27.02 -37.66 -29.82
CA GLU A 19 -28.33 -37.42 -29.21
C GLU A 19 -28.64 -38.51 -28.18
N VAL A 20 -28.76 -38.10 -26.92
CA VAL A 20 -29.09 -38.98 -25.80
C VAL A 20 -30.41 -38.51 -25.19
N THR A 21 -31.38 -39.42 -25.11
CA THR A 21 -32.63 -39.18 -24.39
C THR A 21 -32.40 -39.34 -22.89
N LEU A 22 -32.68 -38.29 -22.13
CA LEU A 22 -32.59 -38.28 -20.67
C LEU A 22 -33.63 -39.24 -20.08
N GLN A 23 -33.15 -40.19 -19.26
CA GLN A 23 -33.98 -41.08 -18.45
C GLN A 23 -33.78 -40.68 -16.98
N THR A 24 -34.54 -39.69 -16.54
CA THR A 24 -34.44 -39.08 -15.21
C THR A 24 -35.56 -39.52 -14.27
N ALA A 25 -36.61 -40.18 -14.78
CA ALA A 25 -37.67 -40.79 -13.98
C ALA A 25 -37.09 -41.88 -13.06
N GLY A 26 -37.18 -41.67 -11.74
CA GLY A 26 -36.64 -42.59 -10.73
C GLY A 26 -35.11 -42.56 -10.57
N ALA A 27 -34.42 -41.59 -11.18
CA ALA A 27 -32.99 -41.42 -11.00
C ALA A 27 -32.65 -41.08 -9.54
N LEU A 28 -31.65 -41.77 -8.98
CA LEU A 28 -31.13 -41.47 -7.64
C LEU A 28 -30.36 -40.15 -7.69
N ALA A 29 -30.99 -39.08 -7.21
CA ALA A 29 -30.35 -37.77 -7.09
C ALA A 29 -29.21 -37.86 -6.06
N GLN A 30 -27.98 -37.98 -6.55
CA GLN A 30 -26.78 -37.94 -5.71
C GLN A 30 -26.30 -36.49 -5.62
N ARG A 31 -26.35 -35.93 -4.41
CA ARG A 31 -25.83 -34.58 -4.16
C ARG A 31 -24.32 -34.69 -4.10
N LEU A 32 -23.65 -34.14 -5.12
CA LEU A 32 -22.21 -33.94 -5.08
C LEU A 32 -21.95 -32.68 -4.26
N ASP A 33 -21.63 -32.88 -2.99
CA ASP A 33 -21.21 -31.77 -2.14
C ASP A 33 -19.82 -31.29 -2.58
N LEU A 34 -19.63 -29.97 -2.59
CA LEU A 34 -18.33 -29.38 -2.91
C LEU A 34 -17.33 -29.75 -1.82
N SER A 35 -16.10 -30.10 -2.23
CA SER A 35 -15.01 -30.23 -1.25
C SER A 35 -14.70 -28.85 -0.63
N PRO A 36 -14.09 -28.78 0.57
CA PRO A 36 -13.76 -27.50 1.20
C PRO A 36 -12.90 -26.58 0.31
N LEU A 37 -12.01 -27.18 -0.50
CA LEU A 37 -11.22 -26.45 -1.48
C LEU A 37 -12.12 -25.89 -2.60
N GLN A 38 -13.04 -26.68 -3.14
CA GLN A 38 -13.96 -26.23 -4.17
C GLN A 38 -14.93 -25.16 -3.66
N GLU A 39 -15.38 -25.25 -2.42
CA GLU A 39 -16.20 -24.21 -1.79
C GLU A 39 -15.44 -22.88 -1.68
N PHE A 40 -14.17 -22.93 -1.25
CA PHE A 40 -13.29 -21.77 -1.23
C PHE A 40 -13.01 -21.21 -2.64
N LEU A 41 -12.73 -22.08 -3.62
CA LEU A 41 -12.52 -21.69 -5.00
C LEU A 41 -13.77 -21.04 -5.60
N ASN A 42 -14.96 -21.57 -5.31
CA ASN A 42 -16.24 -21.01 -5.73
C ASN A 42 -16.48 -19.63 -5.09
N PHE A 43 -16.09 -19.45 -3.82
CA PHE A 43 -16.18 -18.16 -3.14
C PHE A 43 -15.27 -17.10 -3.79
N ILE A 44 -14.00 -17.42 -4.10
CA ILE A 44 -13.09 -16.46 -4.74
C ILE A 44 -13.46 -16.20 -6.21
N THR A 45 -14.13 -17.15 -6.87
CA THR A 45 -14.68 -17.03 -8.23
C THR A 45 -16.00 -16.25 -8.23
N ASN A 46 -16.27 -15.43 -7.20
CA ASN A 46 -17.30 -14.40 -7.28
C ASN A 46 -16.67 -13.09 -7.83
N PRO A 47 -17.27 -12.43 -8.83
CA PRO A 47 -16.78 -11.16 -9.39
C PRO A 47 -16.43 -10.09 -8.36
N SER A 48 -17.28 -9.95 -7.34
CA SER A 48 -17.07 -8.97 -6.28
C SER A 48 -15.89 -9.36 -5.41
N VAL A 49 -15.77 -10.65 -5.05
CA VAL A 49 -14.67 -11.18 -4.24
C VAL A 49 -13.35 -11.07 -5.01
N ALA A 50 -13.33 -11.44 -6.29
CA ALA A 50 -12.17 -11.28 -7.16
C ALA A 50 -11.70 -9.81 -7.20
N THR A 51 -12.63 -8.87 -7.39
CA THR A 51 -12.32 -7.43 -7.41
C THR A 51 -11.80 -6.93 -6.07
N ILE A 52 -12.36 -7.41 -4.95
CA ILE A 52 -11.88 -7.11 -3.60
C ILE A 52 -10.47 -7.66 -3.39
N LEU A 53 -10.17 -8.89 -3.82
CA LEU A 53 -8.85 -9.50 -3.74
C LEU A 53 -7.80 -8.72 -4.53
N LEU A 54 -8.15 -8.23 -5.73
CA LEU A 54 -7.26 -7.37 -6.52
C LEU A 54 -6.98 -6.04 -5.81
N THR A 55 -8.00 -5.45 -5.19
CA THR A 55 -7.86 -4.19 -4.44
C THR A 55 -7.00 -4.39 -3.20
N LEU A 56 -7.30 -5.42 -2.40
CA LEU A 56 -6.54 -5.75 -1.19
C LEU A 56 -5.10 -6.11 -1.53
N GLY A 57 -4.91 -6.83 -2.64
CA GLY A 57 -3.60 -7.15 -3.18
C GLY A 57 -2.77 -5.90 -3.48
N SER A 58 -3.39 -4.95 -4.18
CA SER A 58 -2.79 -3.68 -4.55
C SER A 58 -2.47 -2.81 -3.34
N VAL A 59 -3.40 -2.69 -2.38
CA VAL A 59 -3.18 -1.96 -1.13
C VAL A 59 -2.03 -2.58 -0.32
N GLY A 60 -1.95 -3.91 -0.24
CA GLY A 60 -0.85 -4.60 0.44
C GLY A 60 0.52 -4.31 -0.18
N LEU A 61 0.60 -4.30 -1.52
CA LEU A 61 1.83 -3.92 -2.24
C LEU A 61 2.21 -2.45 -1.99
N ILE A 62 1.24 -1.53 -2.09
CA ILE A 62 1.45 -0.11 -1.82
C ILE A 62 1.91 0.09 -0.35
N ALA A 63 1.31 -0.63 0.59
CA ALA A 63 1.66 -0.56 2.00
C ALA A 63 3.10 -1.01 2.28
N GLU A 64 3.58 -2.07 1.63
CA GLU A 64 4.97 -2.53 1.72
C GLU A 64 5.95 -1.47 1.19
N ILE A 65 5.60 -0.76 0.11
CA ILE A 65 6.44 0.30 -0.47
C ILE A 65 6.62 1.46 0.52
N TYR A 66 5.56 1.84 1.24
CA TYR A 66 5.64 2.95 2.20
C TYR A 66 6.29 2.59 3.54
N ASN A 67 6.16 1.34 3.99
CA ASN A 67 6.77 0.85 5.23
C ASN A 67 7.68 -0.35 4.92
N PRO A 68 8.84 -0.12 4.28
CA PRO A 68 9.73 -1.20 3.91
C PRO A 68 10.26 -1.92 5.16
N GLY A 69 10.31 -3.26 5.10
CA GLY A 69 11.00 -4.09 6.08
C GLY A 69 10.12 -5.00 6.93
N THR A 70 8.80 -5.00 6.74
CA THR A 70 7.92 -5.97 7.40
C THR A 70 7.60 -7.20 6.55
N PHE A 71 7.65 -7.10 5.20
CA PHE A 71 7.32 -8.14 4.22
C PHE A 71 5.89 -8.72 4.31
N ILE A 72 5.21 -8.56 5.44
CA ILE A 72 3.87 -9.07 5.74
C ILE A 72 2.82 -8.46 4.80
N PRO A 73 2.66 -7.13 4.69
CA PRO A 73 1.64 -6.57 3.81
C PRO A 73 1.94 -6.85 2.34
N GLY A 74 3.22 -6.85 1.93
CA GLY A 74 3.61 -7.20 0.57
C GLY A 74 3.29 -8.65 0.22
N THR A 75 3.56 -9.60 1.12
CA THR A 75 3.28 -11.03 0.89
C THR A 75 1.78 -11.31 0.85
N ILE A 76 1.01 -10.78 1.81
CA ILE A 76 -0.45 -10.90 1.81
C ILE A 76 -1.05 -10.24 0.57
N GLY A 77 -0.49 -9.09 0.18
CA GLY A 77 -0.87 -8.37 -1.03
C GLY A 77 -0.65 -9.21 -2.28
N LEU A 78 0.55 -9.77 -2.44
CA LEU A 78 0.90 -10.60 -3.59
C LEU A 78 0.01 -11.85 -3.69
N ILE A 79 -0.22 -12.56 -2.57
CA ILE A 79 -1.09 -13.74 -2.53
C ILE A 79 -2.53 -13.35 -2.94
N SER A 80 -3.05 -12.25 -2.40
CA SER A 80 -4.40 -11.77 -2.73
C SER A 80 -4.52 -11.40 -4.21
N LEU A 81 -3.49 -10.75 -4.78
CA LEU A 81 -3.45 -10.39 -6.19
C LEU A 81 -3.44 -11.63 -7.09
N LEU A 82 -2.64 -12.65 -6.75
CA LEU A 82 -2.57 -13.91 -7.49
C LEU A 82 -3.89 -14.68 -7.45
N LEU A 83 -4.55 -14.72 -6.28
CA LEU A 83 -5.87 -15.34 -6.15
C LEU A 83 -6.94 -14.58 -6.94
N GLY A 84 -6.91 -13.25 -6.91
CA GLY A 84 -7.79 -12.41 -7.73
C GLY A 84 -7.59 -12.67 -9.22
N LEU A 85 -6.33 -12.72 -9.68
CA LEU A 85 -5.98 -12.99 -11.08
C LEU A 85 -6.42 -14.40 -11.52
N TYR A 86 -6.28 -15.40 -10.66
CA TYR A 86 -6.81 -16.75 -10.89
C TYR A 86 -8.34 -16.72 -11.09
N ALA A 87 -9.07 -16.02 -10.22
CA ALA A 87 -10.51 -15.90 -10.33
C ALA A 87 -10.95 -15.24 -11.65
N LEU A 88 -10.21 -14.24 -12.14
CA LEU A 88 -10.46 -13.63 -13.45
C LEU A 88 -10.30 -14.61 -14.61
N GLY A 89 -9.32 -15.50 -14.54
CA GLY A 89 -9.12 -16.53 -15.56
C GLY A 89 -10.26 -17.55 -15.62
N GLN A 90 -10.99 -17.75 -14.52
CA GLN A 90 -12.15 -18.64 -14.47
C GLN A 90 -13.47 -17.96 -14.82
N LEU A 91 -13.56 -16.64 -14.67
CA LEU A 91 -14.78 -15.84 -14.87
C LEU A 91 -14.93 -15.29 -16.29
N ASP A 92 -14.19 -15.82 -17.27
CA ASP A 92 -14.14 -15.33 -18.66
C ASP A 92 -13.96 -13.79 -18.72
N ALA A 93 -13.03 -13.27 -17.92
CA ALA A 93 -12.85 -11.82 -17.78
C ALA A 93 -12.46 -11.14 -19.10
N ASN A 94 -13.00 -9.94 -19.32
CA ASN A 94 -12.66 -9.11 -20.48
C ASN A 94 -11.20 -8.62 -20.37
N PHE A 95 -10.38 -8.96 -21.37
CA PHE A 95 -8.98 -8.57 -21.43
C PHE A 95 -8.75 -7.04 -21.40
N ALA A 96 -9.64 -6.25 -22.01
CA ALA A 96 -9.55 -4.80 -21.97
C ALA A 96 -9.83 -4.26 -20.54
N GLY A 97 -10.82 -4.83 -19.86
CA GLY A 97 -11.10 -4.52 -18.46
C GLY A 97 -9.92 -4.87 -17.56
N LEU A 98 -9.35 -6.06 -17.72
CA LEU A 98 -8.17 -6.51 -16.99
C LEU A 98 -6.98 -5.55 -17.21
N ALA A 99 -6.70 -5.18 -18.46
CA ALA A 99 -5.62 -4.25 -18.78
C ALA A 99 -5.80 -2.89 -18.09
N LEU A 100 -7.03 -2.36 -18.06
CA LEU A 100 -7.36 -1.11 -17.38
C LEU A 100 -7.23 -1.21 -15.85
N VAL A 101 -7.63 -2.33 -15.23
CA VAL A 101 -7.42 -2.55 -13.80
C VAL A 101 -5.94 -2.61 -13.47
N LEU A 102 -5.15 -3.37 -14.23
CA LEU A 102 -3.70 -3.46 -14.03
C LEU A 102 -3.02 -2.11 -14.24
N LEU A 103 -3.43 -1.34 -15.25
CA LEU A 103 -2.97 0.03 -15.45
C LEU A 103 -3.32 0.91 -14.24
N GLY A 104 -4.55 0.82 -13.74
CA GLY A 104 -4.99 1.56 -12.55
C GLY A 104 -4.11 1.27 -11.33
N ILE A 105 -3.88 -0.02 -11.04
CA ILE A 105 -3.00 -0.48 -9.96
C ILE A 105 -1.58 0.08 -10.15
N LEU A 106 -1.03 -0.01 -11.36
CA LEU A 106 0.31 0.49 -11.66
C LEU A 106 0.41 2.01 -11.48
N LEU A 107 -0.62 2.77 -11.85
CA LEU A 107 -0.67 4.22 -11.64
C LEU A 107 -0.73 4.58 -10.15
N PHE A 108 -1.48 3.83 -9.33
CA PHE A 108 -1.48 4.02 -7.88
C PHE A 108 -0.13 3.70 -7.25
N ILE A 109 0.54 2.64 -7.72
CA ILE A 109 1.91 2.31 -7.29
C ILE A 109 2.89 3.40 -7.74
N ALA A 110 2.77 3.90 -8.97
CA ALA A 110 3.62 4.96 -9.50
C ALA A 110 3.46 6.28 -8.72
N GLU A 111 2.22 6.66 -8.36
CA GLU A 111 1.98 7.78 -7.44
C GLU A 111 2.70 7.57 -6.10
N ALA A 112 2.81 6.32 -5.63
CA ALA A 112 3.49 6.02 -4.37
C ALA A 112 5.01 6.27 -4.42
N PHE A 113 5.66 6.01 -5.56
CA PHE A 113 7.09 6.28 -5.75
C PHE A 113 7.38 7.73 -6.12
N THR A 114 6.52 8.34 -6.94
CA THR A 114 6.65 9.72 -7.42
C THR A 114 5.37 10.49 -7.11
N PRO A 115 5.17 10.96 -5.86
CA PRO A 115 3.98 11.71 -5.49
C PRO A 115 3.82 12.93 -6.40
N THR A 116 2.87 12.85 -7.33
CA THR A 116 2.66 13.81 -8.42
C THR A 116 1.51 14.76 -8.07
N PHE A 117 1.31 15.01 -6.77
CA PHE A 117 0.17 15.73 -6.21
C PHE A 117 -1.19 15.08 -6.55
N GLY A 118 -1.24 13.75 -6.72
CA GLY A 118 -2.46 13.00 -6.95
C GLY A 118 -2.88 12.88 -8.42
N ALA A 119 -2.08 13.37 -9.37
CA ALA A 119 -2.42 13.25 -10.80
C ALA A 119 -2.45 11.78 -11.27
N LEU A 120 -1.47 10.97 -10.87
CA LEU A 120 -1.47 9.53 -11.19
C LEU A 120 -2.54 8.80 -10.38
N ALA A 121 -2.83 9.23 -9.14
CA ALA A 121 -3.95 8.68 -8.37
C ALA A 121 -5.32 8.87 -9.05
N LEU A 122 -5.56 10.04 -9.66
CA LEU A 122 -6.79 10.30 -10.42
C LEU A 122 -6.88 9.44 -11.69
N GLY A 123 -5.78 9.35 -12.45
CA GLY A 123 -5.70 8.47 -13.62
C GLY A 123 -5.87 6.99 -13.24
N GLY A 124 -5.30 6.60 -12.10
CA GLY A 124 -5.42 5.27 -11.51
C GLY A 124 -6.86 4.95 -11.11
N ALA A 125 -7.53 5.88 -10.43
CA ALA A 125 -8.94 5.75 -10.05
C ALA A 125 -9.85 5.61 -11.28
N ALA A 126 -9.68 6.47 -12.29
CA ALA A 126 -10.46 6.38 -13.52
C ALA A 126 -10.23 5.04 -14.23
N SER A 127 -8.97 4.64 -14.42
CA SER A 127 -8.62 3.36 -15.06
C SER A 127 -9.18 2.17 -14.30
N PHE A 128 -9.12 2.19 -12.96
CA PHE A 128 -9.67 1.14 -12.12
C PHE A 128 -11.19 1.07 -12.21
N ILE A 129 -11.90 2.21 -12.14
CA ILE A 129 -13.37 2.24 -12.26
C ILE A 129 -13.82 1.67 -13.61
N PHE A 130 -13.25 2.16 -14.71
CA PHE A 130 -13.61 1.68 -16.05
C PHE A 130 -13.19 0.23 -16.26
N GLY A 131 -12.02 -0.16 -15.76
CA GLY A 131 -11.53 -1.54 -15.83
C GLY A 131 -12.44 -2.51 -15.08
N SER A 132 -12.77 -2.22 -13.83
CA SER A 132 -13.66 -3.06 -13.01
C SER A 132 -15.09 -3.12 -13.54
N ALA A 133 -15.59 -2.03 -14.14
CA ALA A 133 -16.89 -2.03 -14.80
C ALA A 133 -16.90 -2.89 -16.07
N LEU A 134 -15.78 -2.92 -16.81
CA LEU A 134 -15.64 -3.68 -18.06
C LEU A 134 -15.21 -5.14 -17.84
N LEU A 135 -14.74 -5.50 -16.63
CA LEU A 135 -14.15 -6.81 -16.32
C LEU A 135 -15.08 -7.98 -16.63
N PHE A 136 -16.36 -7.82 -16.33
CA PHE A 136 -17.38 -8.86 -16.51
C PHE A 136 -18.58 -8.29 -17.27
N ASP A 137 -18.76 -8.73 -18.51
CA ASP A 137 -19.79 -8.26 -19.43
C ASP A 137 -20.95 -9.27 -19.58
N ALA A 138 -21.23 -10.03 -18.51
CA ALA A 138 -22.27 -11.07 -18.50
C ALA A 138 -23.39 -10.75 -17.49
N PRO A 139 -24.67 -10.93 -17.86
CA PRO A 139 -25.80 -10.76 -16.94
C PRO A 139 -25.64 -11.62 -15.68
N GLY A 140 -25.68 -11.00 -14.51
CA GLY A 140 -25.50 -11.67 -13.21
C GLY A 140 -24.05 -11.80 -12.73
N LEU A 141 -23.07 -11.45 -13.58
CA LEU A 141 -21.63 -11.45 -13.24
C LEU A 141 -21.07 -10.03 -13.01
N ALA A 142 -21.87 -8.99 -13.28
CA ALA A 142 -21.45 -7.60 -13.14
C ALA A 142 -21.11 -7.25 -11.68
N VAL A 143 -19.99 -6.54 -11.49
CA VAL A 143 -19.59 -6.06 -10.16
C VAL A 143 -20.47 -4.87 -9.78
N PRO A 144 -21.09 -4.87 -8.58
CA PRO A 144 -21.91 -3.75 -8.13
C PRO A 144 -21.11 -2.44 -8.09
N TRP A 145 -21.72 -1.33 -8.54
CA TRP A 145 -21.10 0.00 -8.49
C TRP A 145 -20.61 0.39 -7.09
N VAL A 146 -21.34 -0.01 -6.04
CA VAL A 146 -20.93 0.21 -4.65
C VAL A 146 -19.59 -0.45 -4.34
N THR A 147 -19.35 -1.67 -4.84
CA THR A 147 -18.08 -2.39 -4.70
C THR A 147 -16.97 -1.65 -5.46
N ILE A 148 -17.21 -1.27 -6.72
CA ILE A 148 -16.22 -0.55 -7.54
C ILE A 148 -15.81 0.76 -6.87
N LEU A 149 -16.79 1.58 -6.48
CA LEU A 149 -16.53 2.90 -5.89
C LEU A 149 -15.90 2.80 -4.50
N SER A 150 -16.33 1.85 -3.67
CA SER A 150 -15.72 1.64 -2.34
C SER A 150 -14.27 1.16 -2.44
N MET A 151 -13.98 0.23 -3.35
CA MET A 151 -12.61 -0.24 -3.61
C MET A 151 -11.73 0.88 -4.17
N THR A 152 -12.25 1.66 -5.13
CA THR A 152 -11.53 2.82 -5.67
C THR A 152 -11.23 3.86 -4.61
N ALA A 153 -12.22 4.19 -3.77
CA ALA A 153 -12.05 5.13 -2.66
C ALA A 153 -11.06 4.62 -1.61
N LEU A 154 -11.09 3.32 -1.30
CA LEU A 154 -10.11 2.69 -0.42
C LEU A 154 -8.69 2.81 -0.98
N MET A 155 -8.50 2.44 -2.24
CA MET A 155 -7.18 2.44 -2.89
C MET A 155 -6.64 3.86 -3.04
N GLY A 156 -7.44 4.78 -3.58
CA GLY A 156 -7.06 6.19 -3.72
C GLY A 156 -6.87 6.90 -2.39
N GLY A 157 -7.75 6.66 -1.42
CA GLY A 157 -7.62 7.19 -0.06
C GLY A 157 -6.36 6.70 0.63
N PHE A 158 -6.04 5.41 0.50
CA PHE A 158 -4.82 4.83 1.05
C PHE A 158 -3.56 5.41 0.39
N THR A 159 -3.51 5.48 -0.94
CA THR A 159 -2.38 6.08 -1.67
C THR A 159 -2.17 7.54 -1.29
N LEU A 160 -3.23 8.35 -1.23
CA LEU A 160 -3.12 9.77 -0.84
C LEU A 160 -2.69 9.93 0.62
N PHE A 161 -3.24 9.11 1.53
CA PHE A 161 -2.87 9.13 2.94
C PHE A 161 -1.40 8.75 3.15
N ALA A 162 -0.99 7.62 2.57
CA ALA A 162 0.37 7.11 2.70
C ALA A 162 1.38 8.02 2.00
N GLY A 163 1.05 8.54 0.81
CA GLY A 163 1.86 9.54 0.11
C GLY A 163 2.01 10.85 0.89
N GLY A 164 0.93 11.34 1.49
CA GLY A 164 0.97 12.50 2.37
C GLY A 164 1.86 12.29 3.60
N LYS A 165 1.80 11.10 4.21
CA LYS A 165 2.68 10.72 5.33
C LYS A 165 4.14 10.60 4.91
N ALA A 166 4.42 10.04 3.74
CA ALA A 166 5.78 9.94 3.19
C ALA A 166 6.37 11.33 2.90
N LEU A 167 5.59 12.22 2.27
CA LEU A 167 6.02 13.60 2.03
C LEU A 167 6.22 14.37 3.34
N ALA A 168 5.33 14.19 4.32
CA ALA A 168 5.49 14.77 5.64
C ALA A 168 6.74 14.23 6.36
N ALA A 169 7.06 12.95 6.21
CA ALA A 169 8.27 12.35 6.78
C ALA A 169 9.54 12.90 6.13
N GLN A 170 9.57 13.07 4.80
CA GLN A 170 10.70 13.68 4.10
C GLN A 170 10.90 15.16 4.45
N ARG A 171 9.83 15.89 4.75
CA ARG A 171 9.88 17.31 5.15
C ARG A 171 10.20 17.53 6.62
N ARG A 172 10.31 16.46 7.44
CA ARG A 172 10.75 16.63 8.83
C ARG A 172 12.22 17.05 8.81
N PRO A 173 12.59 18.12 9.54
CA PRO A 173 13.98 18.53 9.63
C PRO A 173 14.82 17.35 10.14
N PRO A 174 16.00 17.09 9.56
CA PRO A 174 16.84 15.98 9.96
C PRO A 174 17.22 16.14 11.44
N ILE A 175 16.73 15.22 12.28
CA ILE A 175 17.00 15.19 13.73
C ILE A 175 18.38 14.56 14.02
N THR A 176 19.03 13.98 13.00
CA THR A 176 20.35 13.34 13.11
C THR A 176 21.35 13.95 12.13
N GLY A 177 22.59 14.16 12.61
CA GLY A 177 23.72 14.61 11.79
C GLY A 177 24.10 16.08 11.95
N ARG A 178 24.90 16.58 10.99
CA ARG A 178 25.62 17.88 11.00
C ARG A 178 24.72 19.11 11.18
N GLU A 179 23.45 19.01 10.81
CA GLU A 179 22.46 20.11 10.82
C GLU A 179 21.63 20.13 12.11
N ALA A 180 21.52 19.00 12.82
CA ALA A 180 20.79 18.91 14.09
C ALA A 180 21.52 19.61 15.26
N LEU A 181 22.83 19.85 15.11
CA LEU A 181 23.65 20.53 16.12
C LEU A 181 23.38 22.04 16.13
N ILE A 182 23.12 22.64 14.97
CA ILE A 182 22.92 24.09 14.84
C ILE A 182 21.53 24.45 15.39
N GLY A 183 21.49 25.36 16.36
CA GLY A 183 20.29 25.74 17.13
C GLY A 183 20.05 24.89 18.38
N SER A 184 20.82 23.82 18.60
CA SER A 184 20.72 23.00 19.82
C SER A 184 21.57 23.57 20.98
N THR A 185 21.20 23.25 22.22
CA THR A 185 21.97 23.66 23.41
C THR A 185 23.01 22.61 23.79
N ALA A 186 24.23 23.05 24.06
CA ALA A 186 25.30 22.23 24.61
C ALA A 186 25.66 22.70 26.04
N THR A 187 26.27 21.82 26.83
CA THR A 187 26.76 22.16 28.18
C THR A 187 28.27 22.31 28.18
N VAL A 188 28.79 23.41 28.71
CA VAL A 188 30.24 23.65 28.80
C VAL A 188 30.89 22.65 29.74
N ARG A 189 31.95 21.97 29.28
CA ARG A 189 32.71 20.99 30.06
C ARG A 189 34.11 21.45 30.42
N THR A 190 34.78 22.19 29.54
CA THR A 190 36.04 22.85 29.85
C THR A 190 35.89 24.37 29.76
N LEU A 191 36.66 25.10 30.56
CA LEU A 191 36.70 26.55 30.49
C LEU A 191 37.20 26.98 29.11
N PHE A 192 36.61 28.06 28.61
CA PHE A 192 37.09 28.72 27.39
C PHE A 192 38.34 29.53 27.72
N ASP A 193 39.39 29.39 26.91
CA ASP A 193 40.65 30.14 27.05
C ASP A 193 40.51 31.60 26.57
N GLU A 194 41.58 32.40 26.72
CA GLU A 194 41.62 33.80 26.25
C GLU A 194 41.46 33.95 24.72
N GLN A 195 41.62 32.85 23.98
CA GLN A 195 41.40 32.77 22.53
C GLN A 195 39.98 32.28 22.19
N GLY A 196 39.13 32.10 23.20
CA GLY A 196 37.75 31.68 23.07
C GLY A 196 37.58 30.22 22.65
N ARG A 197 38.52 29.32 22.97
CA ARG A 197 38.45 27.88 22.67
C ARG A 197 38.17 27.07 23.93
N GLY A 198 37.26 26.10 23.83
CA GLY A 198 36.88 25.20 24.91
C GLY A 198 36.22 23.92 24.39
N SER A 199 35.55 23.18 25.26
CA SER A 199 34.78 22.00 24.87
C SER A 199 33.39 21.99 25.49
N VAL A 200 32.44 21.47 24.72
CA VAL A 200 31.03 21.37 25.09
C VAL A 200 30.55 19.95 24.90
N HIS A 201 29.57 19.54 25.69
CA HIS A 201 28.94 18.23 25.60
C HIS A 201 27.52 18.38 25.05
N THR A 202 27.25 17.67 23.94
CA THR A 202 25.94 17.64 23.27
C THR A 202 25.74 16.28 22.61
N ALA A 203 24.50 15.80 22.54
CA ALA A 203 24.14 14.52 21.93
C ALA A 203 24.95 13.29 22.42
N GLY A 204 25.49 13.33 23.65
CA GLY A 204 26.31 12.25 24.22
C GLY A 204 27.78 12.26 23.80
N GLU A 205 28.23 13.28 23.07
CA GLU A 205 29.59 13.43 22.57
C GLU A 205 30.25 14.72 23.09
N MET A 206 31.58 14.70 23.20
CA MET A 206 32.38 15.88 23.53
C MET A 206 32.89 16.53 22.25
N TRP A 207 32.57 17.82 22.09
CA TRP A 207 32.91 18.60 20.92
C TRP A 207 33.85 19.75 21.28
N ASN A 208 34.83 20.01 20.43
CA ASN A 208 35.60 21.25 20.49
C ASN A 208 34.69 22.41 20.11
N ALA A 209 34.78 23.52 20.83
CA ALA A 209 33.96 24.69 20.61
C ALA A 209 34.77 25.99 20.65
N THR A 210 34.33 26.96 19.87
CA THR A 210 34.81 28.33 19.88
C THR A 210 33.66 29.28 20.21
N LEU A 211 33.92 30.28 21.03
CA LEU A 211 32.96 31.33 21.32
C LEU A 211 32.67 32.17 20.07
N ALA A 212 31.39 32.48 19.86
CA ALA A 212 30.97 33.45 18.86
C ALA A 212 31.44 34.87 19.24
N ASP A 213 31.73 35.69 18.24
CA ASP A 213 32.16 37.07 18.46
C ASP A 213 31.15 37.84 19.34
N GLY A 214 31.70 38.52 20.36
CA GLY A 214 30.92 39.28 21.35
C GLY A 214 30.16 38.44 22.38
N SER A 215 30.32 37.11 22.42
CA SER A 215 29.73 36.27 23.47
C SER A 215 30.51 36.40 24.78
N PRO A 216 29.86 36.55 25.95
CA PRO A 216 30.53 36.52 27.25
C PRO A 216 31.12 35.13 27.52
N LEU A 217 32.21 35.07 28.30
CA LEU A 217 32.83 33.81 28.72
C LEU A 217 31.87 32.98 29.59
N PRO A 218 31.51 31.75 29.16
CA PRO A 218 30.67 30.86 29.94
C PRO A 218 31.52 30.07 30.96
N ALA A 219 30.92 29.74 32.10
CA ALA A 219 31.53 28.89 33.11
C ALA A 219 31.29 27.40 32.79
N VAL A 220 32.08 26.51 33.40
CA VAL A 220 31.82 25.07 33.31
C VAL A 220 30.44 24.75 33.90
N GLY A 221 29.62 24.03 33.14
CA GLY A 221 28.22 23.74 33.48
C GLY A 221 27.19 24.68 32.86
N ASP A 222 27.61 25.82 32.30
CA ASP A 222 26.69 26.74 31.60
C ASP A 222 26.12 26.10 30.33
N ARG A 223 24.90 26.51 29.95
CA ARG A 223 24.29 26.16 28.67
C ARG A 223 24.66 27.20 27.61
N VAL A 224 25.06 26.71 26.45
CA VAL A 224 25.40 27.53 25.27
C VAL A 224 24.61 27.04 24.07
N THR A 225 24.22 27.95 23.19
CA THR A 225 23.52 27.62 21.94
C THR A 225 24.53 27.51 20.82
N ILE A 226 24.45 26.44 20.03
CA ILE A 226 25.34 26.24 18.88
C ILE A 226 24.81 27.06 17.70
N GLU A 227 25.58 28.04 17.25
CA GLU A 227 25.21 28.93 16.12
C GLU A 227 25.72 28.40 14.78
N GLY A 228 26.77 27.58 14.78
CA GLY A 228 27.36 27.05 13.57
C GLY A 228 28.45 26.04 13.84
N ARG A 229 29.08 25.55 12.76
CA ARG A 229 30.19 24.60 12.84
C ARG A 229 31.24 24.93 11.78
N GLN A 230 32.50 24.97 12.18
CA GLN A 230 33.65 25.10 11.30
C GLN A 230 34.50 23.82 11.40
N GLY A 231 34.40 22.94 10.41
CA GLY A 231 35.09 21.65 10.43
C GLY A 231 34.63 20.79 11.61
N TYR A 232 35.53 20.46 12.53
CA TYR A 232 35.24 19.68 13.75
C TYR A 232 35.05 20.54 15.01
N THR A 233 34.86 21.86 14.84
CA THR A 233 34.70 22.82 15.92
C THR A 233 33.32 23.48 15.85
N LEU A 234 32.59 23.53 16.96
CA LEU A 234 31.29 24.18 17.07
C LEU A 234 31.46 25.67 17.42
N VAL A 235 30.71 26.55 16.78
CA VAL A 235 30.63 27.96 17.18
C VAL A 235 29.45 28.08 18.14
N VAL A 236 29.71 28.54 19.37
CA VAL A 236 28.72 28.58 20.45
C VAL A 236 28.59 29.98 21.02
N ARG A 237 27.36 30.38 21.34
CA ARG A 237 27.05 31.63 22.06
C ARG A 237 26.44 31.27 23.41
N LYS A 238 26.76 32.04 24.45
CA LYS A 238 26.08 31.92 25.74
C LYS A 238 24.59 32.21 25.53
N ALA A 239 23.74 31.28 25.98
CA ALA A 239 22.28 31.43 25.90
C ALA A 239 21.78 32.58 26.78
#